data_AF-A0A7U5JUD5-F1
#
_entry.id   AF-A0A7U5JUD5-F1
#
_cell.length_a   1.000
_cell.length_b   1.000
_cell.length_c   1.000
_cell.angle_alpha   90.00
_cell.angle_beta   90.00
_cell.angle_gamma   90.00
#
_symmetry.space_group_name_H-M   'P 1'
#
loop_
_entity.id
_entity.type
_entity.pdbx_description
1 polymer ?
#
loop_
_entity_poly.entity_id
_entity_poly.type
_entity_poly.pdbx_seq_one_letter_code
_entity_poly.pdbx_strand_id
1 'polypeptide(L)' 'MGKENTCKRRTIQKVSFAVIMGSMAILLLLHVTGLATKFSVESLEAFQLGGIIISTLLLISSFFFKGK' A
#
# COMPACT_ATOMS: atom_id res chain seq x y z
N MET A 1 -22.00 -9.98 16.53
CA MET A 1 -21.77 -8.86 15.59
C MET A 1 -20.40 -8.17 15.73
N GLY A 2 -19.87 -7.85 16.93
CA GLY A 2 -18.60 -7.09 17.05
C GLY A 2 -17.28 -7.78 16.59
N LYS A 3 -17.19 -9.12 16.63
CA LYS A 3 -15.97 -9.86 16.21
C LYS A 3 -15.74 -9.82 14.69
N GLU A 4 -16.81 -9.80 13.89
CA GLU A 4 -16.71 -9.88 12.42
C GLU A 4 -16.17 -8.59 11.81
N ASN A 5 -16.63 -7.43 12.29
CA ASN A 5 -16.14 -6.12 11.86
C ASN A 5 -14.66 -5.90 12.24
N THR A 6 -14.24 -6.46 13.38
CA THR A 6 -12.83 -6.43 13.80
C THR A 6 -11.96 -7.31 12.89
N CYS A 7 -12.46 -8.46 12.44
CA CYS A 7 -11.77 -9.33 11.49
C CYS A 7 -11.65 -8.68 10.10
N LYS A 8 -12.72 -8.05 9.60
CA LYS A 8 -12.73 -7.29 8.33
C LYS A 8 -11.74 -6.12 8.38
N ARG A 9 -11.74 -5.33 9.45
CA ARG A 9 -10.76 -4.24 9.64
C ARG A 9 -9.32 -4.74 9.64
N ARG A 10 -9.04 -5.83 10.38
CA ARG A 10 -7.70 -6.43 10.41
C ARG A 10 -7.27 -6.95 9.03
N THR A 11 -8.20 -7.47 8.24
CA THR A 11 -7.93 -7.94 6.87
C THR A 11 -7.59 -6.77 5.95
N ILE A 12 -8.38 -5.70 5.98
CA ILE A 12 -8.10 -4.49 5.18
C ILE A 12 -6.73 -3.91 5.57
N GLN A 13 -6.43 -3.81 6.87
CA GLN A 13 -5.13 -3.33 7.35
C GLN A 13 -3.96 -4.21 6.86
N LYS A 14 -4.13 -5.54 6.83
CA LYS A 14 -3.12 -6.46 6.29
C LYS A 14 -2.93 -6.28 4.78
N VAL A 15 -4.02 -6.11 4.03
CA VAL A 15 -3.98 -5.87 2.58
C VAL A 15 -3.28 -4.54 2.30
N SER A 16 -3.64 -3.46 3.02
CA SER A 16 -2.95 -2.17 2.92
C SER A 16 -1.45 -2.31 3.17
N PHE A 17 -1.06 -3.05 4.21
CA PHE A 17 0.35 -3.26 4.52
C PHE A 17 1.07 -4.06 3.44
N ALA A 18 0.44 -5.10 2.89
CA ALA A 18 1.00 -5.90 1.81
C ALA A 18 1.22 -5.08 0.53
N VAL A 19 0.32 -4.14 0.22
CA VAL A 19 0.47 -3.23 -0.93
C VAL A 19 1.68 -2.31 -0.76
N ILE A 20 1.88 -1.71 0.42
CA ILE A 20 3.07 -0.87 0.72
C ILE A 20 4.36 -1.70 0.62
N MET A 21 4.38 -2.87 1.25
CA MET A 21 5.56 -3.73 1.24
C MET A 21 5.88 -4.22 -0.18
N GLY A 22 4.86 -4.54 -0.97
CA GLY A 22 5.00 -4.93 -2.37
C GLY A 22 5.57 -3.82 -3.26
N SER A 23 5.06 -2.59 -3.13
CA SER A 23 5.59 -1.46 -3.91
C SER A 23 7.04 -1.15 -3.53
N MET A 24 7.38 -1.18 -2.24
CA MET A 24 8.75 -1.00 -1.77
C MET A 24 9.69 -2.11 -2.24
N ALA A 25 9.23 -3.37 -2.26
CA ALA A 25 10.01 -4.49 -2.78
C ALA A 25 10.31 -4.36 -4.28
N ILE A 26 9.33 -3.90 -5.07
CA ILE A 26 9.53 -3.62 -6.50
C ILE A 26 10.53 -2.48 -6.71
N LEU A 27 10.40 -1.38 -5.95
CA LEU A 27 11.35 -0.27 -5.95
C LEU A 27 12.77 -0.74 -5.62
N LEU A 28 12.92 -1.56 -4.58
CA LEU A 28 14.20 -2.14 -4.17
C LEU A 28 14.78 -3.02 -5.29
N LEU A 29 13.96 -3.88 -5.91
CA LEU A 29 14.37 -4.73 -7.03
C LEU A 29 14.84 -3.89 -8.22
N LEU A 30 14.12 -2.83 -8.57
CA LEU A 30 14.53 -1.91 -9.64
C LEU A 30 15.87 -1.23 -9.30
N HIS A 31 16.08 -0.86 -8.04
CA HIS A 31 17.32 -0.25 -7.58
C HIS A 31 18.51 -1.23 -7.65
N VAL A 32 18.32 -2.45 -7.13
CA VAL A 32 19.37 -3.49 -7.07
C VAL A 32 19.73 -4.01 -8.46
N THR A 33 18.77 -4.14 -9.36
CA THR A 33 19.00 -4.57 -10.76
C THR A 33 19.55 -3.45 -11.66
N GLY A 34 19.67 -2.22 -11.15
CA GLY A 34 20.08 -1.04 -11.92
C GLY A 34 19.03 -0.57 -12.93
N LEU A 35 17.88 -1.26 -13.03
CA LEU A 35 16.77 -0.91 -13.91
C LEU A 35 16.07 0.38 -13.49
N ALA A 36 16.24 0.83 -12.25
CA ALA A 36 15.75 2.14 -11.79
C ALA A 36 16.24 3.30 -12.68
N THR A 37 17.44 3.18 -13.27
CA THR A 37 17.98 4.20 -14.19
C THR A 37 17.35 4.20 -15.59
N LYS A 38 16.62 3.13 -15.95
CA LYS A 38 15.81 3.04 -17.18
C LYS A 38 14.46 3.76 -17.04
N PHE A 39 14.04 4.03 -15.82
CA PHE A 39 12.82 4.75 -15.49
C PHE A 39 13.16 6.21 -15.15
N SER A 40 12.28 7.15 -15.49
CA SER A 40 12.47 8.55 -15.09
C SER A 40 12.30 8.66 -13.57
N VAL A 41 13.04 9.57 -12.94
CA VAL A 41 12.91 9.86 -11.50
C VAL A 41 11.45 10.17 -11.15
N GLU A 42 10.76 10.94 -11.98
CA GLU A 42 9.33 11.25 -11.83
C GLU A 42 8.44 10.00 -11.83
N SER A 43 8.72 9.01 -12.69
CA SER A 43 7.93 7.76 -12.72
C SER A 43 8.16 6.89 -11.48
N LEU A 44 9.38 6.90 -10.95
CA LEU A 44 9.75 6.17 -9.74
C LEU A 44 9.09 6.81 -8.50
N GLU A 45 9.13 8.13 -8.42
CA GLU A 45 8.46 8.91 -7.39
C GLU A 45 6.94 8.78 -7.47
N ALA A 46 6.35 8.86 -8.67
CA ALA A 46 4.92 8.66 -8.86
C ALA A 46 4.45 7.26 -8.44
N PHE A 47 5.25 6.22 -8.70
CA PHE A 47 4.97 4.86 -8.26
C PHE A 47 4.99 4.73 -6.73
N GLN A 48 6.01 5.31 -6.09
CA GLN A 48 6.14 5.32 -4.63
C GLN A 48 4.99 6.12 -3.97
N LEU A 49 4.74 7.33 -4.47
CA LEU A 49 3.69 8.22 -3.97
C LEU A 49 2.30 7.61 -4.18
N GLY A 50 2.05 7.00 -5.35
CA GLY A 50 0.80 6.31 -5.66
C GLY A 50 0.55 5.13 -4.72
N GLY A 51 1.56 4.32 -4.43
CA GLY A 51 1.47 3.24 -3.45
C GLY A 51 1.12 3.73 -2.04
N ILE A 52 1.71 4.84 -1.61
CA ILE A 52 1.43 5.47 -0.30
C ILE A 52 -0.01 6.01 -0.25
N ILE A 53 -0.45 6.73 -1.29
CA ILE A 53 -1.80 7.32 -1.36
C ILE A 53 -2.87 6.24 -1.30
N ILE A 54 -2.76 5.21 -2.14
CA ILE A 54 -3.71 4.09 -2.19
C ILE A 54 -3.79 3.40 -0.83
N SER A 55 -2.64 3.13 -0.21
CA SER A 55 -2.58 2.44 1.08
C SER A 55 -3.15 3.29 2.21
N THR A 56 -2.93 4.61 2.17
CA THR A 56 -3.52 5.57 3.11
C THR A 56 -5.03 5.62 2.98
N LEU A 57 -5.56 5.67 1.75
CA LEU A 57 -7.02 5.62 1.49
C LEU A 57 -7.64 4.31 1.98
N LEU A 58 -6.98 3.17 1.77
CA LEU A 58 -7.43 1.87 2.28
C LEU A 58 -7.41 1.81 3.81
N LEU A 59 -6.39 2.38 4.45
CA LEU A 59 -6.34 2.48 5.92
C LEU A 59 -7.44 3.39 6.46
N ILE A 60 -7.65 4.55 5.86
CA ILE A 60 -8.72 5.50 6.24
C ILE A 60 -10.10 4.85 6.09
N SER A 61 -10.38 4.24 4.94
CA SER A 61 -11.63 3.51 4.72
C SER A 61 -11.85 2.39 5.74
N SER A 62 -10.79 1.71 6.19
CA SER A 62 -10.87 0.70 7.26
C SER A 62 -11.45 1.23 8.59
N PHE A 63 -11.30 2.52 8.89
CA PHE A 63 -11.88 3.15 10.08
C PHE A 63 -13.37 3.43 9.94
N PHE A 64 -13.87 3.65 8.72
CA PHE A 64 -15.30 3.85 8.45
C PHE A 64 -16.11 2.55 8.55
N PHE A 65 -15.49 1.38 8.41
CA PHE A 65 -16.12 0.08 8.66
C PHE A 65 -16.45 -0.21 10.14
N LYS A 66 -16.22 0.75 11.05
CA LYS A 66 -16.60 0.64 12.47
C LYS A 66 -18.07 1.06 12.74
N GLY A 67 -18.78 1.62 11.75
CA GLY A 67 -20.13 2.18 11.95
C GLY A 67 -21.26 1.42 11.24
N LYS A 68 -21.73 0.34 11.86
CA LYS A 68 -23.14 -0.12 11.94
C LYS A 68 -23.22 -1.37 12.82
#